data_AF-A0A835A9C0-F1
#
_entry.id   AF-A0A835A9C0-F1
#
_cell.length_a   1.000
_cell.length_b   1.000
_cell.length_c   1.000
_cell.angle_alpha   90.00
_cell.angle_beta   90.00
_cell.angle_gamma   90.00
#
_symmetry.space_group_name_H-M   'P 1'
#
loop_
_entity.id
_entity.type
_entity.pdbx_description
1 polymer ?
#
loop_
_entity_poly.entity_id
_entity_poly.type
_entity_poly.pdbx_seq_one_letter_code
_entity_poly.pdbx_strand_id
1 'polypeptide(L)'
;MPKDGDKTGMPKERPIGAKEAKKQRSGKCKARDDDASLNEDLKNYIAIQATTKQRHEEYLKTKKRISSDKVEAARLGRETALVKAYQKLISMDTKEMTEEMRAEHVIGLKIIRGKLDDNTN
;
A
#
# COMPACT_ATOMS: atom_id res chain seq x y z
N MET A 1 32.93 48.78 86.17
CA MET A 1 31.60 49.41 85.97
C MET A 1 31.11 49.10 84.54
N PRO A 2 29.79 48.94 84.33
CA PRO A 2 29.17 47.97 83.40
C PRO A 2 28.95 48.49 81.96
N LYS A 3 28.29 47.65 81.13
CA LYS A 3 27.49 47.89 79.88
C LYS A 3 28.10 47.20 78.66
N ASP A 4 27.44 46.45 77.79
CA ASP A 4 26.06 45.96 77.63
C ASP A 4 26.17 44.77 76.67
N GLY A 5 25.31 43.75 76.83
CA GLY A 5 25.20 42.66 75.87
C GLY A 5 24.42 43.09 74.62
N ASP A 6 24.77 42.54 73.46
CA ASP A 6 23.87 42.51 72.32
C ASP A 6 23.88 41.15 71.62
N LYS A 7 22.67 40.70 71.31
CA LYS A 7 22.24 39.35 70.97
C LYS A 7 22.11 39.24 69.46
N THR A 8 23.05 38.61 68.76
CA THR A 8 22.83 38.18 67.37
C THR A 8 22.21 36.79 67.35
N GLY A 9 20.98 36.69 67.88
CA GLY A 9 20.14 35.51 67.74
C GLY A 9 19.38 35.56 66.43
N MET A 10 20.01 35.13 65.33
CA MET A 10 19.26 34.78 64.12
C MET A 10 18.34 33.61 64.47
N PRO A 11 17.00 33.71 64.34
CA PRO A 11 16.13 32.57 64.55
C PRO A 11 16.45 31.56 63.45
N LYS A 12 17.10 30.44 63.82
CA LYS A 12 17.18 29.28 62.95
C LYS A 12 15.74 28.86 62.68
N GLU A 13 15.29 29.08 61.46
CA GLU A 13 13.97 28.67 61.00
C GLU A 13 13.81 27.19 61.32
N ARG A 14 12.80 26.86 62.14
CA ARG A 14 12.62 25.48 62.62
C ARG A 14 12.26 24.61 61.43
N PRO A 15 12.84 23.40 61.31
CA PRO A 15 12.50 22.51 60.22
C PRO A 15 10.99 22.24 60.21
N ILE A 16 10.44 22.18 59.00
CA ILE A 16 9.02 22.00 58.74
C ILE A 16 8.44 20.87 59.59
N GLY A 17 7.31 21.15 60.26
CA GLY A 17 6.69 20.20 61.16
C GLY A 17 6.21 18.95 60.42
N ALA A 18 6.28 17.78 61.07
CA ALA A 18 5.90 16.50 60.48
C ALA A 18 4.49 16.49 59.84
N LYS A 19 3.54 17.25 60.41
CA LYS A 19 2.18 17.39 59.85
C LYS A 19 2.17 18.14 58.52
N GLU A 20 2.97 19.19 58.42
CA GLU A 20 3.04 20.07 57.24
C GLU A 20 3.89 19.42 56.14
N ALA A 21 4.96 18.73 56.52
CA ALA A 21 5.70 17.83 55.64
C ALA A 21 4.82 16.70 55.09
N LYS A 22 3.95 16.10 55.92
CA LYS A 22 3.01 15.06 55.49
C LYS A 22 1.96 15.62 54.53
N LYS A 23 1.50 16.85 54.74
CA LYS A 23 0.54 17.54 53.85
C LYS A 23 1.17 17.87 52.49
N GLN A 24 2.43 18.31 52.47
CA GLN A 24 3.21 18.49 51.24
C GLN A 24 3.46 17.15 50.52
N ARG A 25 3.71 16.06 51.27
CA ARG A 25 3.87 14.71 50.71
C ARG A 25 2.58 14.12 50.13
N SER A 26 1.43 14.37 50.76
CA SER A 26 0.13 13.82 50.30
C SER A 26 -0.40 14.44 49.01
N GLY A 27 0.30 15.44 48.44
CA GLY A 27 -0.02 16.00 47.13
C GLY A 27 0.50 15.17 45.94
N LYS A 28 1.29 14.11 46.18
CA LYS A 28 1.95 13.36 45.10
C LYS A 28 1.18 12.07 44.77
N CYS A 29 0.68 12.04 43.54
CA CYS A 29 0.09 10.92 42.83
C CYS A 29 -1.35 10.55 43.21
N LYS A 30 -2.32 11.27 42.64
CA LYS A 30 -3.34 10.51 41.91
C LYS A 30 -2.66 10.05 40.63
N ALA A 31 -2.42 8.75 40.49
CA ALA A 31 -2.15 8.19 39.17
C ALA A 31 -3.28 8.68 38.26
N ARG A 32 -2.95 9.33 37.16
CA ARG A 32 -3.98 9.57 36.15
C ARG A 32 -4.38 8.19 35.63
N ASP A 33 -5.65 8.02 35.27
CA ASP A 33 -6.17 6.80 34.63
C ASP A 33 -5.62 6.69 33.20
N ASP A 34 -4.28 6.64 33.07
CA ASP A 34 -3.54 6.54 31.81
C ASP A 34 -3.86 5.22 31.08
N ASP A 35 -4.39 4.24 31.82
CA ASP A 35 -4.79 2.92 31.34
C ASP A 35 -5.95 2.98 30.32
N ALA A 36 -6.89 3.93 30.49
CA ALA A 36 -7.98 4.12 29.54
C ALA A 36 -7.50 4.73 28.22
N SER A 37 -6.52 5.65 28.27
CA SER A 37 -5.90 6.27 27.09
C SER A 37 -5.11 5.23 26.27
N LEU A 38 -4.32 4.40 26.94
CA LEU A 38 -3.53 3.35 26.29
C LEU A 38 -4.40 2.29 25.61
N ASN A 39 -5.52 1.93 26.24
CA ASN A 39 -6.49 0.99 25.64
C ASN A 39 -7.12 1.54 24.36
N GLU A 40 -7.42 2.85 24.33
CA GLU A 40 -7.94 3.51 23.13
C GLU A 40 -6.88 3.57 22.02
N ASP A 41 -5.64 3.92 22.36
CA ASP A 41 -4.52 3.93 21.41
C ASP A 41 -4.25 2.54 20.82
N LEU A 42 -4.35 1.49 21.65
CA LEU A 42 -4.20 0.10 21.19
C LEU A 42 -5.31 -0.29 20.20
N LYS A 43 -6.57 0.07 20.49
CA LYS A 43 -7.69 -0.18 19.57
C LYS A 43 -7.50 0.57 18.26
N ASN A 44 -7.07 1.82 18.32
CA ASN A 44 -6.77 2.64 17.15
C ASN A 44 -5.66 2.02 16.31
N TYR A 45 -4.58 1.55 16.96
CA TYR A 45 -3.49 0.86 16.27
C TYR A 45 -3.98 -0.41 15.56
N ILE A 46 -4.77 -1.25 16.22
CA ILE A 46 -5.33 -2.47 15.62
C ILE A 46 -6.21 -2.13 14.42
N ALA A 47 -7.07 -1.11 14.54
CA ALA A 47 -7.92 -0.64 13.46
C ALA A 47 -7.11 -0.11 12.26
N ILE A 48 -6.07 0.69 12.52
CA ILE A 48 -5.16 1.20 11.48
C ILE A 48 -4.42 0.03 10.80
N GLN A 49 -3.95 -0.95 11.57
CA GLN A 49 -3.26 -2.10 11.01
C GLN A 49 -4.20 -2.96 10.15
N ALA A 50 -5.44 -3.19 10.60
CA ALA A 50 -6.44 -3.93 9.85
C ALA A 50 -6.79 -3.24 8.52
N THR A 51 -7.08 -1.93 8.57
CA THR A 51 -7.37 -1.15 7.36
C THR A 51 -6.19 -1.08 6.40
N THR A 52 -4.96 -1.00 6.93
CA THR A 52 -3.73 -1.01 6.12
C THR A 52 -3.54 -2.34 5.41
N LYS A 53 -3.75 -3.47 6.10
CA LYS A 53 -3.69 -4.82 5.52
C LYS A 53 -4.72 -4.97 4.40
N GLN A 54 -5.96 -4.58 4.66
CA GLN A 54 -7.03 -4.62 3.65
C GLN A 54 -6.66 -3.80 2.40
N ARG A 55 -6.22 -2.54 2.58
CA ARG A 55 -5.80 -1.68 1.46
C ARG A 55 -4.66 -2.30 0.65
N HIS A 56 -3.70 -2.94 1.32
CA HIS A 56 -2.59 -3.58 0.65
C HIS A 56 -3.05 -4.80 -0.17
N GLU A 57 -3.93 -5.63 0.38
CA GLU A 57 -4.53 -6.76 -0.34
C GLU A 57 -5.34 -6.29 -1.56
N GLU A 58 -6.14 -5.24 -1.42
CA GLU A 58 -6.90 -4.63 -2.51
C GLU A 58 -5.97 -4.09 -3.62
N TYR A 59 -4.87 -3.45 -3.24
CA TYR A 59 -3.84 -3.00 -4.18
C TYR A 59 -3.23 -4.17 -4.96
N LEU A 60 -2.83 -5.25 -4.28
CA LEU A 60 -2.26 -6.44 -4.92
C LEU A 60 -3.27 -7.09 -5.87
N LYS A 61 -4.53 -7.21 -5.46
CA LYS A 61 -5.62 -7.74 -6.28
C LYS A 61 -5.82 -6.91 -7.54
N THR A 62 -5.82 -5.58 -7.41
CA THR A 62 -5.96 -4.65 -8.54
C THR A 62 -4.77 -4.74 -9.48
N LYS A 63 -3.54 -4.76 -8.95
CA LYS A 63 -2.32 -4.93 -9.73
C LYS A 63 -2.34 -6.24 -10.52
N LYS A 64 -2.77 -7.34 -9.90
CA LYS A 64 -2.90 -8.64 -10.57
C LYS A 64 -3.91 -8.59 -11.72
N ARG A 65 -5.08 -7.97 -11.50
CA ARG A 65 -6.10 -7.77 -12.55
C ARG A 65 -5.53 -6.97 -13.73
N ILE A 66 -4.97 -5.80 -13.46
CA ILE A 66 -4.36 -4.95 -14.51
C ILE A 66 -3.27 -5.71 -15.27
N SER A 67 -2.44 -6.48 -14.57
CA SER A 67 -1.41 -7.31 -15.21
C SER A 67 -2.02 -8.37 -16.14
N SER A 68 -3.08 -9.04 -15.69
CA SER A 68 -3.81 -10.03 -16.50
C SER A 68 -4.46 -9.37 -17.72
N ASP A 69 -5.15 -8.25 -17.51
CA ASP A 69 -5.85 -7.51 -18.56
C ASP A 69 -4.88 -7.01 -19.64
N LYS A 70 -3.67 -6.59 -19.25
CA LYS A 70 -2.62 -6.20 -20.19
C LYS A 70 -2.13 -7.36 -21.06
N VAL A 71 -1.97 -8.55 -20.47
CA VAL A 71 -1.57 -9.75 -21.21
C VAL A 71 -2.66 -10.16 -22.19
N GLU A 72 -3.93 -10.18 -21.75
CA GLU A 72 -5.08 -10.48 -22.60
C GLU A 72 -5.26 -9.45 -23.72
N ALA A 73 -5.13 -8.15 -23.42
CA ALA A 73 -5.20 -7.09 -24.43
C ALA A 73 -4.10 -7.25 -25.49
N ALA A 74 -2.87 -7.62 -25.08
CA ALA A 74 -1.79 -7.89 -26.00
C ALA A 74 -2.06 -9.14 -26.86
N ARG A 75 -2.66 -10.19 -26.28
CA ARG A 75 -3.08 -11.39 -27.01
C ARG A 75 -4.14 -11.06 -28.06
N LEU A 76 -5.23 -10.40 -27.65
CA LEU A 76 -6.31 -9.96 -28.54
C LEU A 76 -5.80 -9.03 -29.65
N GLY A 77 -4.83 -8.16 -29.35
CA GLY A 77 -4.19 -7.30 -30.35
C GLY A 77 -3.48 -8.08 -31.44
N ARG A 78 -2.75 -9.14 -31.07
CA ARG A 78 -2.09 -10.05 -32.03
C ARG A 78 -3.10 -10.83 -32.87
N GLU A 79 -4.13 -11.37 -32.24
CA GLU A 79 -5.20 -12.12 -32.93
C GLU A 79 -5.94 -11.23 -33.93
N THR A 80 -6.30 -10.01 -33.53
CA THR A 80 -6.94 -9.02 -34.40
C THR A 80 -6.04 -8.68 -35.60
N ALA A 81 -4.73 -8.54 -35.40
CA ALA A 81 -3.79 -8.30 -36.48
C ALA A 81 -3.70 -9.49 -37.46
N LEU A 82 -3.68 -10.72 -36.94
CA LEU A 82 -3.68 -11.93 -37.77
C LEU A 82 -4.96 -12.08 -38.59
N VAL A 83 -6.13 -11.88 -37.98
CA VAL A 83 -7.43 -11.93 -38.68
C VAL A 83 -7.49 -10.87 -39.78
N LYS A 84 -7.07 -9.63 -39.50
CA LYS A 84 -7.00 -8.56 -40.52
C LYS A 84 -6.06 -8.90 -41.66
N ALA A 85 -4.90 -9.47 -41.37
CA ALA A 85 -3.94 -9.91 -42.39
C ALA A 85 -4.53 -11.04 -43.26
N TYR A 86 -5.18 -12.02 -42.63
CA TYR A 86 -5.87 -13.11 -43.32
C TYR A 86 -6.97 -12.60 -44.25
N GLN A 87 -7.85 -11.72 -43.73
CA GLN A 87 -8.92 -11.12 -44.50
C GLN A 87 -8.38 -10.31 -45.69
N LYS A 88 -7.30 -9.56 -45.49
CA LYS A 88 -6.66 -8.82 -46.58
C LYS A 88 -6.13 -9.77 -47.65
N LEU A 89 -5.43 -10.83 -47.24
CA LEU A 89 -4.80 -11.78 -48.14
C LEU A 89 -5.85 -12.54 -48.96
N ILE A 90 -6.89 -13.10 -48.33
CA ILE A 90 -7.94 -13.86 -49.04
C ILE A 90 -8.75 -12.99 -50.01
N SER A 91 -8.79 -11.68 -49.79
CA SER A 91 -9.54 -10.73 -50.64
C SER A 91 -8.71 -10.17 -51.81
N MET A 92 -7.43 -10.51 -51.93
CA MET A 92 -6.60 -10.02 -53.02
C MET A 92 -6.97 -10.68 -54.35
N ASP A 93 -6.97 -9.90 -55.43
CA ASP A 93 -7.06 -10.46 -56.78
C ASP A 93 -5.73 -11.10 -57.18
N THR A 94 -5.76 -12.37 -57.56
CA THR A 94 -4.59 -13.18 -57.89
C THR A 94 -4.43 -13.42 -59.39
N LYS A 95 -5.30 -12.85 -60.23
CA LYS A 95 -5.31 -13.10 -61.70
C LYS A 95 -4.01 -12.70 -62.39
N GLU A 96 -3.41 -11.59 -61.97
CA GLU A 96 -2.17 -11.05 -62.56
C GLU A 96 -0.88 -11.53 -61.86
N MET A 97 -0.99 -12.41 -60.85
CA MET A 97 0.19 -12.96 -60.18
C MET A 97 0.89 -14.00 -61.08
N THR A 98 2.21 -14.14 -60.94
CA THR A 98 2.93 -15.30 -61.51
C THR A 98 2.60 -16.57 -60.72
N GLU A 99 2.93 -17.75 -61.25
CA GLU A 99 2.74 -19.01 -60.52
C GLU A 99 3.51 -19.03 -59.18
N GLU A 100 4.74 -18.52 -59.18
CA GLU A 100 5.56 -18.40 -57.96
C GLU A 100 4.88 -17.52 -56.91
N MET A 101 4.36 -16.37 -57.33
CA MET A 101 3.64 -15.45 -56.43
C MET A 101 2.34 -16.07 -55.89
N ARG A 102 1.60 -16.81 -56.72
CA ARG A 102 0.42 -17.56 -56.26
C ARG A 102 0.77 -18.64 -55.26
N ALA A 103 1.87 -19.36 -55.47
CA ALA A 103 2.33 -20.38 -54.54
C ALA A 103 2.65 -19.77 -53.17
N GLU A 104 3.43 -18.68 -53.13
CA GLU A 104 3.72 -17.93 -51.91
C GLU A 104 2.46 -17.37 -51.24
N HIS A 105 1.51 -16.88 -52.02
CA HIS A 105 0.22 -16.39 -51.52
C HIS A 105 -0.56 -17.49 -50.79
N VAL A 106 -0.67 -18.69 -51.37
CA VAL A 106 -1.34 -19.84 -50.76
C VAL A 106 -0.59 -20.32 -49.52
N ILE A 107 0.75 -20.31 -49.54
CA ILE A 107 1.58 -20.65 -48.36
C ILE A 107 1.29 -19.66 -47.22
N GLY A 108 1.29 -18.36 -47.50
CA GLY A 108 0.96 -17.31 -46.52
C GLY A 108 -0.42 -17.51 -45.90
N LEU A 109 -1.44 -17.81 -46.72
CA LEU A 109 -2.80 -18.12 -46.25
C LEU A 109 -2.81 -19.33 -45.29
N LYS A 110 -2.11 -20.41 -45.62
CA LYS A 110 -2.01 -21.61 -44.76
C LYS A 110 -1.32 -21.31 -43.43
N ILE A 111 -0.23 -20.53 -43.45
CA ILE A 111 0.50 -20.16 -42.24
C ILE A 111 -0.39 -19.33 -41.31
N ILE A 112 -1.08 -18.32 -41.83
CA ILE A 112 -1.94 -17.46 -41.01
C ILE A 112 -3.13 -18.25 -40.47
N ARG A 113 -3.76 -19.09 -41.30
CA ARG A 113 -4.86 -19.97 -40.86
C ARG A 113 -4.42 -20.89 -39.73
N GLY A 114 -3.28 -21.57 -39.87
CA GLY A 114 -2.74 -22.42 -38.80
C GLY A 114 -2.52 -21.66 -37.50
N LYS A 115 -1.94 -20.46 -37.56
CA LYS A 115 -1.76 -19.61 -36.36
C LYS A 115 -3.09 -19.16 -35.74
N LEU A 116 -4.15 -18.98 -36.52
CA LEU A 116 -5.48 -18.63 -36.00
C LEU A 116 -6.12 -19.82 -35.31
N ASP A 117 -6.01 -21.01 -35.90
CA ASP A 117 -6.55 -22.25 -35.34
C ASP A 117 -5.86 -22.60 -34.00
N ASP A 118 -4.53 -22.44 -33.93
CA ASP A 118 -3.75 -22.68 -32.71
C ASP A 118 -4.09 -21.72 -31.56
N ASN A 119 -4.54 -20.50 -31.85
CA ASN A 119 -4.95 -19.51 -30.84
C ASN A 119 -6.39 -19.71 -30.33
N THR A 120 -7.16 -20.62 -30.94
CA THR A 120 -8.56 -20.87 -30.59
C THR A 120 -8.74 -22.07 -29.65
N ASN A 121 -7.67 -22.84 -29.40
CA ASN A 121 -7.61 -23.98 -28.46
C ASN A 121 -6.94 -23.61 -27.13
#